data_AF-R4LJK7-F1
#
_entry.id   AF-R4LJK7-F1
#
_cell.length_a   1.000
_cell.length_b   1.000
_cell.length_c   1.000
_cell.angle_alpha   90.00
_cell.angle_beta   90.00
_cell.angle_gamma   90.00
#
_symmetry.space_group_name_H-M   'P 1'
#
loop_
_entity.id
_entity.type
_entity.pdbx_description
1 polymer ?
#
loop_
_entity_poly.entity_id
_entity_poly.type
_entity_poly.pdbx_seq_one_letter_code
_entity_poly.pdbx_strand_id
1 'polypeptide(L)' 'MRPYIWLDDEITDTDRRWVRAHFPYAALLHRVDPFAGLGDADFAVIRRWLAAH' A
#
# COMPACT_ATOMS: atom_id res chain seq x y z
N MET A 1 4.86 -12.15 -12.57
CA MET A 1 4.75 -10.78 -12.05
C MET A 1 4.01 -10.86 -10.73
N ARG A 2 4.47 -10.18 -9.68
CA ARG A 2 3.85 -10.28 -8.34
C ARG A 2 3.40 -8.89 -7.89
N PRO A 3 2.11 -8.71 -7.52
CA PRO A 3 1.66 -7.46 -6.92
C PRO A 3 2.41 -7.19 -5.61
N TYR A 4 2.66 -5.90 -5.33
CA TYR A 4 3.39 -5.45 -4.14
C TYR A 4 2.51 -4.52 -3.30
N ILE A 5 2.47 -4.75 -1.99
CA ILE A 5 1.73 -3.92 -1.05
C ILE A 5 2.67 -3.50 0.08
N TRP A 6 2.72 -2.20 0.37
CA TRP A 6 3.44 -1.62 1.50
C TRP A 6 2.43 -0.93 2.42
N LEU A 7 2.38 -1.39 3.66
CA LEU A 7 1.61 -0.82 4.77
C LEU A 7 2.57 -0.17 5.74
N ASP A 8 2.39 1.13 5.99
CA ASP A 8 3.31 1.92 6.82
C ASP A 8 2.61 3.18 7.29
N ASP A 9 2.89 3.65 8.49
CA ASP A 9 2.30 4.87 9.04
C ASP A 9 2.99 6.15 8.56
N GLU A 10 4.16 6.03 7.93
CA GLU A 10 5.00 7.14 7.47
C GLU A 10 5.22 7.15 5.96
N ILE A 11 4.20 6.81 5.17
CA ILE A 11 4.30 6.88 3.70
C ILE A 11 4.39 8.32 3.19
N THR A 12 5.46 8.62 2.47
CA THR A 12 5.72 9.91 1.82
C THR A 12 5.67 9.83 0.29
N ASP A 13 5.81 10.99 -0.37
CA ASP A 13 5.94 11.04 -1.83
C ASP A 13 7.27 10.48 -2.33
N THR A 14 8.30 10.43 -1.50
CA THR A 14 9.58 9.79 -1.85
C THR A 14 9.39 8.30 -2.04
N ASP A 15 8.64 7.64 -1.16
CA ASP A 15 8.35 6.20 -1.25
C ASP A 15 7.53 5.89 -2.50
N ARG A 16 6.53 6.74 -2.81
CA ARG A 16 5.74 6.63 -4.05
C ARG A 16 6.60 6.74 -5.31
N ARG A 17 7.58 7.64 -5.33
CA ARG A 17 8.51 7.77 -6.46
C ARG A 17 9.43 6.57 -6.56
N TRP A 18 9.98 6.12 -5.43
CA TRP A 18 10.87 4.97 -5.39
C TRP A 18 10.15 3.70 -5.86
N VAL A 19 8.96 3.41 -5.35
CA VAL A 19 8.21 2.23 -5.78
C VAL A 19 7.87 2.27 -7.28
N ARG A 20 7.48 3.42 -7.81
CA ARG A 20 7.18 3.56 -9.25
C ARG A 20 8.39 3.33 -10.15
N ALA A 21 9.58 3.68 -9.68
CA ALA A 21 10.82 3.48 -10.41
C ALA A 21 11.32 2.02 -10.38
N HIS A 22 11.04 1.29 -9.29
CA HIS A 22 11.63 -0.04 -9.05
C HIS A 22 10.64 -1.20 -9.25
N PHE A 23 9.34 -0.95 -9.14
CA PHE A 23 8.29 -1.95 -9.35
C PHE A 23 7.46 -1.60 -10.58
N PRO A 24 7.68 -2.27 -11.73
CA PRO A 24 6.95 -1.99 -12.98
C PRO A 24 5.52 -2.57 -12.99
N TYR A 25 5.08 -3.19 -11.89
CA TYR A 25 3.79 -3.85 -11.76
C TYR A 25 2.92 -3.15 -10.70
N ALA A 26 1.66 -3.57 -10.61
CA ALA A 26 0.71 -3.01 -9.66
C ALA A 26 1.27 -2.98 -8.23
N ALA A 27 1.33 -1.78 -7.65
CA ALA A 27 1.80 -1.54 -6.29
C ALA A 27 0.82 -0.66 -5.52
N LEU A 28 0.49 -1.07 -4.29
CA LEU A 28 -0.31 -0.28 -3.34
C LEU A 28 0.58 0.19 -2.19
N LEU A 29 0.61 1.50 -1.98
CA LEU A 29 1.17 2.13 -0.78
C LEU A 29 0.00 2.65 0.05
N HIS A 30 -0.29 2.00 1.17
CA HIS A 30 -1.41 2.37 2.02
C HIS A 30 -0.91 2.81 3.40
N ARG A 31 -1.25 4.06 3.76
CA ARG A 31 -0.82 4.67 5.01
C ARG A 31 -1.74 4.22 6.14
N VAL A 32 -1.18 3.70 7.22
CA VAL A 32 -1.95 3.25 8.39
C VAL A 32 -1.89 4.29 9.51
N ASP A 33 -2.88 4.30 10.40
CA ASP A 33 -2.87 5.16 11.58
C ASP A 33 -1.92 4.56 12.64
N PRO A 34 -0.87 5.27 13.08
CA PRO A 34 0.09 4.73 14.04
C PRO A 34 -0.50 4.45 15.43
N PHE A 35 -1.58 5.15 15.81
CA PHE A 35 -2.19 5.00 17.14
C PHE A 35 -3.28 3.92 17.17
N ALA A 36 -3.90 3.64 16.02
CA ALA A 36 -4.92 2.60 15.90
C ALA A 36 -4.33 1.24 15.51
N GLY A 37 -3.16 1.23 14.83
CA GLY A 37 -2.62 0.04 14.21
C GLY A 37 -3.46 -0.43 13.01
N LEU A 38 -3.21 -1.67 12.55
CA LEU A 38 -3.96 -2.25 11.45
C LEU A 38 -5.37 -2.64 11.87
N GLY A 39 -6.38 -2.11 11.17
CA GLY A 39 -7.79 -2.38 11.42
C GLY A 39 -8.57 -2.86 10.20
N ASP A 40 -9.86 -3.11 10.41
CA ASP A 40 -10.76 -3.62 9.38
C ASP A 40 -10.86 -2.70 8.15
N ALA A 41 -10.76 -1.39 8.36
CA ALA A 41 -10.74 -0.40 7.27
C ALA A 41 -9.53 -0.60 6.35
N ASP A 42 -8.34 -0.84 6.89
CA ASP A 42 -7.12 -1.09 6.13
C ASP A 42 -7.25 -2.40 5.33
N PHE A 43 -7.74 -3.45 5.98
CA PHE A 43 -7.99 -4.73 5.29
C PHE A 43 -9.05 -4.60 4.20
N ALA A 44 -10.07 -3.77 4.37
CA ALA A 44 -11.06 -3.51 3.32
C ALA A 44 -10.44 -2.83 2.09
N VAL A 45 -9.52 -1.87 2.30
CA VAL A 45 -8.76 -1.23 1.21
C VAL A 45 -7.92 -2.27 0.47
N ILE A 46 -7.19 -3.12 1.20
CA ILE A 46 -6.35 -4.18 0.62
C ILE A 46 -7.20 -5.16 -0.20
N ARG A 47 -8.32 -5.65 0.35
CA ARG A 47 -9.23 -6.58 -0.35
C ARG A 47 -9.79 -5.97 -1.62
N ARG A 48 -10.23 -4.72 -1.58
CA ARG A 48 -10.75 -4.02 -2.75
C ARG A 48 -9.67 -3.85 -3.83
N TRP A 49 -8.44 -3.54 -3.43
CA TRP A 49 -7.33 -3.41 -4.36
C TRP A 49 -6.99 -4.74 -5.03
N LEU A 50 -6.92 -5.82 -4.25
CA LEU A 50 -6.69 -7.19 -4.75
C LEU A 50 -7.80 -7.70 -5.66
N ALA A 51 -9.04 -7.26 -5.47
CA ALA A 51 -10.13 -7.63 -6.37
C ALA A 51 -10.08 -6.89 -7.72
N ALA A 52 -9.32 -5.80 -7.80
CA ALA A 52 -9.23 -4.94 -8.98
C ALA A 52 -7.95 -5.13 -9.82
N HIS A 53 -7.00 -5.97 -9.36
CA HIS A 53 -5.69 -6.20 -9.99
C HIS A 53 -5.33 -7.68 -9.98
#